data_AF-A0A9D7YCX9-F1
#
_entry.id   AF-A0A9D7YCX9-F1
#
_cell.length_a   1.000
_cell.length_b   1.000
_cell.length_c   1.000
_cell.angle_alpha   90.00
_cell.angle_beta   90.00
_cell.angle_gamma   90.00
#
_symmetry.space_group_name_H-M   'P 1'
#
loop_
_entity.id
_entity.type
_entity.pdbx_description
1 polymer ?
#
loop_
_entity_poly.entity_id
_entity_poly.type
_entity_poly.pdbx_seq_one_letter_code
_entity_poly.pdbx_strand_id
1 'polypeptide(L)'
;MAGYTTELANLVLSFLTLYKGNGNRLNRGGHNSNSYSRLREDAFLKVLQPVMDEYERQNAAVGEIDYEDMIQCAKYVQENRFDMPYKYILVDEFQDISNGRAELLSALHRSSENVALFCVGDDWQSIYRFAGSDIGAMTRFQNYFGYSGIVKLDVTFRFDSRLADTSSRFVLKNPIQMQKVISSNRSGAESSVILYSLDKIEPRWDWCLKRIEALTREQSTVLILERYKKNLPYSGDPITAN
;
A
#
# COMPACT_ATOMS: atom_id res chain seq x y z
N MET A 1 28.78 -1.89 11.90
CA MET A 1 29.23 -2.24 10.54
C MET A 1 28.17 -1.77 9.57
N ALA A 2 28.44 -0.72 8.79
CA ALA A 2 27.55 -0.29 7.71
C ALA A 2 27.69 -1.29 6.57
N GLY A 3 26.81 -2.30 6.55
CA GLY A 3 26.84 -3.36 5.55
C GLY A 3 26.44 -2.81 4.18
N TYR A 4 27.36 -2.83 3.23
CA TYR A 4 27.02 -2.66 1.82
C TYR A 4 26.15 -3.85 1.40
N THR A 5 24.83 -3.66 1.31
CA THR A 5 23.94 -4.65 0.72
C THR A 5 24.17 -4.67 -0.79
N THR A 6 24.59 -5.81 -1.32
CA THR A 6 24.75 -5.99 -2.77
C THR A 6 23.38 -5.92 -3.45
N GLU A 7 23.35 -5.64 -4.75
CA GLU A 7 22.10 -5.69 -5.53
C GLU A 7 21.39 -7.04 -5.40
N LEU A 8 22.19 -8.12 -5.35
CA LEU A 8 21.70 -9.47 -5.08
C LEU A 8 21.07 -9.58 -3.68
N ALA A 9 21.69 -9.03 -2.65
CA ALA A 9 21.13 -9.05 -1.29
C ALA A 9 19.79 -8.28 -1.23
N ASN A 10 19.70 -7.12 -1.88
CA ASN A 10 18.45 -6.35 -1.94
C ASN A 10 17.35 -7.11 -2.71
N LEU A 11 17.71 -7.80 -3.79
CA LEU A 11 16.78 -8.65 -4.54
C LEU A 11 16.27 -9.82 -3.68
N VAL A 12 17.17 -10.51 -2.98
CA VAL A 12 16.83 -11.62 -2.08
C VAL A 12 15.91 -11.15 -0.95
N LEU A 13 16.25 -10.04 -0.29
CA LEU A 13 15.43 -9.45 0.79
C LEU A 13 14.05 -9.02 0.29
N SER A 14 13.97 -8.38 -0.88
CA SER A 14 12.71 -7.98 -1.48
C SER A 14 11.84 -9.18 -1.81
N PHE A 15 12.44 -10.24 -2.38
CA PHE A 15 11.72 -11.47 -2.66
C PHE A 15 11.22 -12.14 -1.38
N LEU A 16 12.09 -12.29 -0.37
CA LEU A 16 11.74 -12.87 0.93
C LEU A 16 10.52 -12.17 1.55
N THR A 17 10.56 -10.84 1.59
CA THR A 17 9.47 -10.01 2.12
C THR A 17 8.16 -10.27 1.36
N LEU A 18 8.20 -10.25 0.03
CA LEU A 18 7.01 -10.49 -0.79
C LEU A 18 6.50 -11.94 -0.69
N TYR A 19 7.41 -12.92 -0.62
CA TYR A 19 7.08 -14.33 -0.52
C TYR A 19 6.39 -14.65 0.82
N LYS A 20 6.97 -14.18 1.93
CA LYS A 20 6.42 -14.38 3.27
C LYS A 20 5.14 -13.57 3.47
N GLY A 21 5.08 -12.33 2.99
CA GLY A 21 3.87 -11.48 3.04
C GLY A 21 2.69 -12.03 2.22
N ASN A 22 2.97 -12.91 1.25
CA ASN A 22 1.97 -13.66 0.49
C ASN A 22 1.66 -15.06 1.08
N GLY A 23 2.01 -15.30 2.35
CA GLY A 23 1.71 -16.53 3.08
C GLY A 23 2.58 -17.72 2.66
N ASN A 24 3.86 -17.48 2.35
CA ASN A 24 4.81 -18.49 1.85
C ASN A 24 4.32 -19.19 0.56
N ARG A 25 3.60 -18.47 -0.29
CA ARG A 25 3.10 -18.98 -1.57
C ARG A 25 3.81 -18.29 -2.72
N LEU A 26 4.43 -19.09 -3.58
CA LEU A 26 4.90 -18.63 -4.88
C LEU A 26 3.67 -18.34 -5.74
N ASN A 27 3.45 -17.06 -6.05
CA ASN A 27 2.45 -16.68 -7.04
C ASN A 27 3.05 -16.94 -8.42
N ARG A 28 3.01 -18.21 -8.86
CA ARG A 28 3.35 -18.61 -10.23
C ARG A 28 2.24 -18.09 -11.14
N GLY A 29 2.29 -16.80 -11.45
CA GLY A 29 1.29 -16.16 -12.29
C GLY A 29 1.14 -16.94 -13.59
N GLY A 30 -0.10 -17.30 -13.94
CA GLY A 30 -0.48 -17.94 -15.20
C GLY A 30 -0.30 -17.04 -16.43
N HIS A 31 0.70 -16.17 -16.41
CA HIS A 31 1.12 -15.45 -17.59
C HIS A 31 1.74 -16.44 -18.57
N ASN A 32 1.46 -16.20 -19.85
CA ASN A 32 1.93 -16.90 -21.03
C ASN A 32 3.47 -16.86 -21.11
N SER A 33 4.12 -17.53 -20.16
CA SER A 33 5.55 -17.46 -19.93
C SER A 33 6.20 -18.44 -20.88
N ASN A 34 6.93 -17.87 -21.84
CA ASN A 34 7.78 -18.64 -22.74
C ASN A 34 8.72 -19.52 -21.90
N SER A 35 9.08 -20.71 -22.39
CA SER A 35 9.87 -21.72 -21.67
C SER A 35 11.12 -21.13 -21.00
N TYR A 36 11.78 -20.17 -21.65
CA TYR A 36 12.93 -19.44 -21.12
C TYR A 36 12.67 -18.65 -19.83
N SER A 37 11.48 -18.10 -19.63
CA SER A 37 11.14 -17.36 -18.41
C SER A 37 10.98 -18.30 -17.22
N ARG A 38 10.37 -19.48 -17.44
CA ARG A 38 10.21 -20.51 -16.40
C ARG A 38 11.54 -21.13 -15.98
N LEU A 39 12.45 -21.36 -16.93
CA LEU A 39 13.80 -21.86 -16.61
C LEU A 39 14.60 -20.88 -15.74
N ARG A 40 14.49 -19.58 -16.01
CA ARG A 40 15.13 -18.55 -15.17
C ARG A 40 14.50 -18.45 -13.79
N GLU A 41 13.17 -18.52 -13.69
CA GLU A 41 12.46 -18.54 -12.42
C GLU A 41 12.86 -19.75 -11.57
N ASP A 42 12.89 -20.95 -12.16
CA ASP A 42 13.30 -22.18 -11.48
C ASP A 42 14.76 -22.14 -11.02
N ALA A 43 15.67 -21.64 -11.87
CA ALA A 43 17.07 -21.44 -11.51
C ALA A 43 17.22 -20.42 -10.36
N PHE A 44 16.45 -19.33 -10.40
CA PHE A 44 16.43 -18.34 -9.33
C PHE A 44 15.93 -18.94 -8.01
N LEU A 45 14.83 -19.69 -8.03
CA LEU A 45 14.29 -20.36 -6.85
C LEU A 45 15.27 -21.38 -6.26
N LYS A 46 16.00 -22.14 -7.10
CA LYS A 46 17.04 -23.08 -6.66
C LYS A 46 18.19 -22.40 -5.92
N VAL A 47 18.57 -21.19 -6.35
CA VAL A 47 19.61 -20.40 -5.67
C VAL A 47 19.07 -19.80 -4.37
N LEU A 48 17.81 -19.38 -4.38
CA LEU A 48 17.20 -18.69 -3.26
C LEU A 48 16.82 -19.63 -2.11
N GLN A 49 16.31 -20.81 -2.42
CA GLN A 49 15.79 -21.75 -1.42
C GLN A 49 16.80 -22.07 -0.30
N PRO A 50 18.08 -22.41 -0.58
CA PRO A 50 19.07 -22.61 0.50
C PRO A 50 19.29 -21.38 1.38
N VAL A 51 19.19 -20.18 0.81
CA VAL A 51 19.32 -18.92 1.56
C VAL A 51 18.12 -18.72 2.47
N MET A 52 16.92 -19.01 2.00
CA MET A 52 15.69 -18.94 2.81
C MET A 52 15.72 -19.97 3.93
N ASP A 53 16.09 -21.22 3.63
CA ASP A 53 16.16 -22.29 4.62
C ASP A 53 17.15 -21.95 5.73
N GLU A 54 18.32 -21.40 5.37
CA GLU A 54 19.32 -20.96 6.34
C GLU A 54 18.86 -19.74 7.14
N TYR A 55 18.14 -18.79 6.51
CA TYR A 55 17.56 -17.63 7.18
C TYR A 55 16.56 -18.06 8.26
N GLU A 56 15.59 -18.92 7.90
CA GLU A 56 14.60 -19.47 8.84
C GLU A 56 15.27 -20.30 9.95
N ARG A 57 16.29 -21.09 9.61
CA ARG A 57 17.06 -21.86 10.59
C ARG A 57 17.75 -20.95 11.61
N GLN A 58 18.33 -19.83 11.16
CA GLN A 58 18.97 -18.88 12.07
C GLN A 58 17.95 -18.19 12.96
N ASN A 59 16.84 -17.70 12.42
CA ASN A 59 15.75 -17.10 13.20
C ASN A 59 15.24 -18.07 14.27
N ALA A 60 14.98 -19.33 13.90
CA ALA A 60 14.54 -20.36 14.83
C ALA A 60 15.56 -20.69 15.92
N ALA A 61 16.86 -20.66 15.60
CA ALA A 61 17.94 -20.95 16.56
C ALA A 61 18.07 -19.87 17.63
N VAL A 62 17.76 -18.61 17.31
CA VAL A 62 17.76 -17.50 18.28
C VAL A 62 16.38 -17.24 18.90
N GLY A 63 15.34 -17.91 18.41
CA GLY A 63 13.96 -17.73 18.89
C GLY A 63 13.33 -16.41 18.46
N GLU A 64 13.82 -15.82 17.37
CA GLU A 64 13.30 -14.56 16.81
C GLU A 64 12.33 -14.83 15.66
N ILE A 65 11.43 -13.89 15.43
CA ILE A 65 10.47 -13.90 14.32
C ILE A 65 10.59 -12.56 13.57
N ASP A 66 10.38 -12.57 12.27
CA ASP A 66 10.35 -11.34 11.48
C ASP A 66 8.93 -10.74 11.37
N TYR A 67 8.83 -9.58 10.71
CA TYR A 67 7.56 -8.89 10.53
C TYR A 67 6.51 -9.71 9.77
N GLU A 68 6.94 -10.55 8.82
CA GLU A 68 6.01 -11.37 8.05
C GLU A 68 5.60 -12.62 8.82
N ASP A 69 6.46 -13.17 9.67
CA ASP A 69 6.12 -14.23 10.62
C ASP A 69 5.05 -13.77 11.61
N MET A 70 5.13 -12.52 12.09
CA MET A 70 4.08 -11.93 12.93
C MET A 70 2.72 -11.94 12.23
N ILE A 71 2.69 -11.77 10.91
CA ILE A 71 1.46 -11.75 10.11
C ILE A 71 0.95 -13.17 9.83
N GLN A 72 1.85 -14.16 9.71
CA GLN A 72 1.50 -15.57 9.56
C GLN A 72 0.87 -16.21 10.82
N CYS A 73 0.66 -15.42 11.88
CA CYS A 73 -0.07 -15.83 13.07
C CYS A 73 -1.53 -16.26 12.81
N ALA A 74 -2.07 -16.05 11.60
CA ALA A 74 -3.36 -16.59 11.19
C ALA A 74 -3.49 -18.08 11.50
N LYS A 75 -2.40 -18.84 11.31
CA LYS A 75 -2.32 -20.27 11.63
C LYS A 75 -2.53 -20.56 13.12
N TYR A 76 -1.95 -19.76 14.01
CA TYR A 76 -2.13 -19.94 15.46
C TYR A 76 -3.58 -19.72 15.89
N VAL A 77 -4.26 -18.75 15.28
CA VAL A 77 -5.69 -18.52 15.52
C VAL A 77 -6.51 -19.72 15.02
N GLN A 78 -6.23 -20.21 13.81
CA GLN A 78 -6.91 -21.37 13.22
C GLN A 78 -6.68 -22.67 14.01
N GLU A 79 -5.51 -22.82 14.62
CA GLU A 79 -5.15 -23.97 15.48
C GLU A 79 -5.70 -23.84 16.92
N ASN A 80 -6.52 -22.82 17.23
CA ASN A 80 -7.03 -22.51 18.57
C ASN A 80 -5.92 -22.30 19.62
N ARG A 81 -4.76 -21.82 19.19
CA ARG A 81 -3.60 -21.51 20.06
C ARG A 81 -3.60 -20.07 20.54
N PHE A 82 -4.58 -19.29 20.12
CA PHE A 82 -4.80 -17.92 20.52
C PHE A 82 -6.28 -17.73 20.85
N ASP A 83 -6.57 -17.41 22.10
CA ASP A 83 -7.91 -17.06 22.54
C ASP A 83 -8.12 -15.56 22.32
N MET A 84 -9.14 -15.19 21.54
CA MET A 84 -9.36 -13.83 21.08
C MET A 84 -10.24 -13.07 22.07
N PRO A 85 -9.71 -12.12 22.86
CA PRO A 85 -10.51 -11.42 23.87
C PRO A 85 -11.38 -10.31 23.27
N TYR A 86 -11.13 -9.93 22.01
CA TYR A 86 -11.78 -8.77 21.39
C TYR A 86 -12.98 -9.20 20.54
N LYS A 87 -14.12 -8.55 20.79
CA LYS A 87 -15.37 -8.75 20.04
C LYS A 87 -15.50 -7.85 18.81
N TYR A 88 -14.70 -6.79 18.72
CA TYR A 88 -14.77 -5.81 17.64
C TYR A 88 -13.38 -5.59 17.07
N ILE A 89 -13.27 -5.73 15.75
CA ILE A 89 -12.05 -5.48 15.00
C ILE A 89 -12.33 -4.34 14.04
N LEU A 90 -11.62 -3.23 14.22
CA LEU A 90 -11.71 -2.05 13.36
C LEU A 90 -10.43 -1.96 12.54
N VAL A 91 -10.58 -1.88 11.22
CA VAL A 91 -9.44 -1.79 10.30
C VAL A 91 -9.59 -0.54 9.47
N ASP A 92 -8.59 0.34 9.53
CA ASP A 92 -8.47 1.51 8.67
C ASP A 92 -7.51 1.21 7.51
N GLU A 93 -7.56 2.01 6.45
CA GLU A 93 -6.73 1.87 5.24
C GLU A 93 -6.75 0.45 4.64
N PHE A 94 -7.93 -0.18 4.63
CA PHE A 94 -8.10 -1.58 4.22
C PHE A 94 -7.68 -1.87 2.78
N GLN A 95 -7.61 -0.85 1.91
CA GLN A 95 -7.15 -1.00 0.53
C GLN A 95 -5.69 -1.46 0.41
N ASP A 96 -4.87 -1.20 1.44
CA ASP A 96 -3.42 -1.50 1.42
C ASP A 96 -3.10 -2.81 2.15
N ILE A 97 -4.11 -3.62 2.45
CA ILE A 97 -3.93 -4.90 3.13
C ILE A 97 -3.22 -5.95 2.23
N SER A 98 -2.24 -6.65 2.81
CA SER A 98 -1.60 -7.81 2.17
C SER A 98 -2.44 -9.07 2.34
N ASN A 99 -2.19 -10.09 1.51
CA ASN A 99 -2.90 -11.37 1.61
C ASN A 99 -2.74 -12.03 3.00
N GLY A 100 -1.53 -12.05 3.56
CA GLY A 100 -1.30 -12.61 4.89
C GLY A 100 -2.10 -11.89 5.98
N ARG A 101 -2.20 -10.55 5.92
CA ARG A 101 -3.00 -9.76 6.88
C ARG A 101 -4.50 -10.02 6.71
N ALA A 102 -4.97 -10.14 5.46
CA ALA A 102 -6.36 -10.49 5.19
C ALA A 102 -6.71 -11.91 5.71
N GLU A 103 -5.80 -12.88 5.54
CA GLU A 103 -5.95 -14.23 6.11
C GLU A 103 -6.01 -14.21 7.64
N LEU A 104 -5.15 -13.42 8.29
CA LEU A 104 -5.18 -13.23 9.75
C LEU A 104 -6.50 -12.63 10.24
N LEU A 105 -6.95 -11.52 9.62
CA LEU A 105 -8.24 -10.92 9.96
C LEU A 105 -9.40 -11.91 9.78
N SER A 106 -9.32 -12.73 8.73
CA SER A 106 -10.34 -13.74 8.41
C SER A 106 -10.35 -14.85 9.47
N ALA A 107 -9.17 -15.29 9.92
CA ALA A 107 -9.05 -16.25 11.02
C ALA A 107 -9.60 -15.68 12.35
N LEU A 108 -9.24 -14.44 12.67
CA LEU A 108 -9.72 -13.76 13.88
C LEU A 108 -11.24 -13.59 13.87
N HIS A 109 -11.82 -13.14 12.75
CA HIS A 109 -13.26 -12.97 12.60
C HIS A 109 -14.03 -14.29 12.74
N ARG A 110 -13.46 -15.40 12.28
CA ARG A 110 -14.09 -16.73 12.37
C ARG A 110 -13.81 -17.49 13.67
N SER A 111 -12.96 -16.96 14.55
CA SER A 111 -12.62 -17.63 15.81
C SER A 111 -13.82 -17.74 16.77
N SER A 112 -14.80 -16.84 16.64
CA SER A 112 -16.05 -16.87 17.40
C SER A 112 -17.17 -16.13 16.67
N GLU A 113 -18.41 -16.59 16.82
CA GLU A 113 -19.61 -15.94 16.25
C GLU A 113 -19.85 -14.51 16.77
N ASN A 114 -19.24 -14.16 17.91
CA ASN A 114 -19.40 -12.85 18.55
C ASN A 114 -18.39 -11.79 18.09
N VAL A 115 -17.54 -12.10 17.10
CA VAL A 115 -16.53 -11.17 16.59
C VAL A 115 -17.07 -10.42 15.38
N ALA A 116 -17.24 -9.11 15.52
CA ALA A 116 -17.61 -8.21 14.44
C ALA A 116 -16.37 -7.55 13.81
N LEU A 117 -16.32 -7.58 12.48
CA LEU A 117 -15.26 -6.94 11.68
C LEU A 117 -15.84 -5.72 10.96
N PHE A 118 -15.18 -4.57 11.11
CA PHE A 118 -15.51 -3.33 10.42
C PHE A 118 -14.26 -2.76 9.77
N CYS A 119 -14.30 -2.60 8.45
CA CYS A 119 -13.18 -2.13 7.66
C CYS A 119 -13.55 -0.83 6.92
N VAL A 120 -12.61 0.10 6.91
CA VAL A 120 -12.68 1.36 6.16
C VAL A 120 -11.52 1.37 5.17
N GLY A 121 -11.77 1.81 3.94
CA GLY A 121 -10.73 1.94 2.93
C GLY A 121 -11.23 2.59 1.64
N ASP A 122 -10.29 2.97 0.78
CA ASP A 122 -10.54 3.65 -0.49
C ASP A 122 -9.72 3.02 -1.63
N ASP A 123 -10.38 2.45 -2.64
CA ASP A 123 -9.73 1.77 -3.76
C ASP A 123 -8.97 2.74 -4.68
N TRP A 124 -9.36 4.01 -4.68
CA TRP A 124 -8.70 5.07 -5.43
C TRP A 124 -7.35 5.44 -4.80
N GLN A 125 -7.12 5.07 -3.54
CA GLN A 125 -5.91 5.38 -2.77
C GLN A 125 -4.93 4.21 -2.66
N SER A 126 -5.27 3.03 -3.20
CA SER A 126 -4.36 1.86 -3.17
C SER A 126 -3.10 2.10 -4.00
N ILE A 127 -2.00 2.45 -3.34
CA ILE A 127 -0.67 2.68 -3.97
C ILE A 127 0.33 1.55 -3.67
N TYR A 128 0.00 0.62 -2.75
CA TYR A 128 0.93 -0.40 -2.27
C TYR A 128 0.90 -1.74 -3.03
N ARG A 129 0.32 -1.79 -4.24
CA ARG A 129 0.24 -3.04 -5.04
C ARG A 129 1.60 -3.71 -5.27
N PHE A 130 2.68 -2.92 -5.30
CA PHE A 130 4.06 -3.43 -5.43
C PHE A 130 4.60 -4.14 -4.17
N ALA A 131 4.00 -3.90 -3.00
CA ALA A 131 4.34 -4.52 -1.72
C ALA A 131 3.47 -5.76 -1.41
N GLY A 132 2.73 -6.27 -2.40
CA GLY A 132 1.89 -7.46 -2.24
C GLY A 132 0.48 -7.19 -1.70
N SER A 133 0.02 -5.93 -1.69
CA SER A 133 -1.41 -5.65 -1.41
C SER A 133 -2.29 -6.12 -2.57
N ASP A 134 -3.38 -6.81 -2.25
CA ASP A 134 -4.39 -7.22 -3.23
C ASP A 134 -5.62 -6.32 -3.10
N ILE A 135 -5.82 -5.42 -4.08
CA ILE A 135 -7.06 -4.63 -4.25
C ILE A 135 -8.30 -5.55 -4.26
N GLY A 136 -8.11 -6.81 -4.62
CA GLY A 136 -9.06 -7.89 -4.50
C GLY A 136 -9.64 -8.11 -3.12
N ALA A 137 -8.87 -7.92 -2.04
CA ALA A 137 -9.35 -8.08 -0.68
C ALA A 137 -10.49 -7.09 -0.37
N MET A 138 -10.38 -5.86 -0.88
CA MET A 138 -11.41 -4.84 -0.71
C MET A 138 -12.55 -4.99 -1.72
N THR A 139 -12.25 -5.18 -3.00
CA THR A 139 -13.28 -5.31 -4.05
C THR A 139 -14.12 -6.59 -3.93
N ARG A 140 -13.55 -7.65 -3.33
CA ARG A 140 -14.21 -8.94 -3.08
C ARG A 140 -14.36 -9.23 -1.59
N PHE A 141 -14.54 -8.20 -0.76
CA PHE A 141 -14.60 -8.32 0.71
C PHE A 141 -15.47 -9.49 1.19
N GLN A 142 -16.68 -9.64 0.61
CA GLN A 142 -17.61 -10.71 0.99
C GLN A 142 -17.04 -12.12 0.77
N ASN A 143 -16.17 -12.31 -0.23
CA ASN A 143 -15.54 -13.61 -0.48
C ASN A 143 -14.53 -13.97 0.62
N TYR A 144 -13.89 -12.97 1.22
CA TYR A 144 -12.88 -13.16 2.26
C TYR A 144 -13.49 -13.28 3.66
N PHE A 145 -14.54 -12.51 3.95
CA PHE A 145 -15.08 -12.37 5.32
C PHE A 145 -16.54 -12.83 5.47
N GLY A 146 -17.20 -13.25 4.39
CA GLY A 146 -18.60 -13.69 4.42
C GLY A 146 -19.57 -12.54 4.20
N TYR A 147 -20.84 -12.75 4.58
CA TYR A 147 -21.89 -11.75 4.39
C TYR A 147 -21.53 -10.43 5.09
N SER A 148 -21.61 -9.31 4.36
CA SER A 148 -21.27 -7.99 4.87
C SER A 148 -22.20 -6.90 4.33
N GLY A 149 -22.43 -5.87 5.15
CA GLY A 149 -23.01 -4.61 4.71
C GLY A 149 -21.93 -3.71 4.11
N ILE A 150 -22.27 -2.94 3.09
CA ILE A 150 -21.39 -1.94 2.48
C ILE A 150 -22.04 -0.57 2.61
N VAL A 151 -21.34 0.35 3.25
CA VAL A 151 -21.73 1.77 3.34
C VAL A 151 -20.77 2.56 2.47
N LYS A 152 -21.31 3.33 1.53
CA LYS A 152 -20.52 4.22 0.67
C LYS A 152 -20.57 5.64 1.22
N LEU A 153 -19.40 6.26 1.36
CA LEU A 153 -19.27 7.67 1.71
C LEU A 153 -18.83 8.42 0.46
N ASP A 154 -19.78 9.09 -0.19
CA ASP A 154 -19.62 9.75 -1.48
C ASP A 154 -19.55 11.29 -1.39
N VAL A 155 -19.59 11.83 -0.16
CA VAL A 155 -19.44 13.27 0.10
C VAL A 155 -18.04 13.55 0.65
N THR A 156 -17.26 14.35 -0.07
CA THR A 156 -15.99 14.87 0.43
C THR A 156 -16.20 16.18 1.20
N PHE A 157 -15.56 16.25 2.36
CA PHE A 157 -15.46 17.48 3.16
C PHE A 157 -14.09 18.15 3.00
N ARG A 158 -13.14 17.48 2.31
CA ARG A 158 -11.75 17.93 2.22
C ARG A 158 -11.55 18.99 1.14
N PHE A 159 -12.13 18.79 -0.03
CA PHE A 159 -11.90 19.63 -1.20
C PHE A 159 -13.19 20.00 -1.94
N ASP A 160 -13.10 21.02 -2.80
CA ASP A 160 -14.23 21.52 -3.59
C ASP A 160 -14.64 20.58 -4.74
N SER A 161 -15.78 20.87 -5.35
CA SER A 161 -16.35 20.07 -6.44
C SER A 161 -15.48 20.03 -7.70
N ARG A 162 -14.68 21.05 -8.00
CA ARG A 162 -13.80 21.09 -9.19
C ARG A 162 -12.60 20.16 -9.01
N LEU A 163 -12.00 20.12 -7.82
CA LEU A 163 -10.93 19.16 -7.51
C LEU A 163 -11.47 17.73 -7.43
N ALA A 164 -12.70 17.55 -6.94
CA ALA A 164 -13.38 16.26 -6.95
C ALA A 164 -13.59 15.74 -8.38
N ASP A 165 -14.11 16.57 -9.29
CA ASP A 165 -14.31 16.21 -10.70
C ASP A 165 -12.97 15.89 -11.39
N THR A 166 -11.96 16.75 -11.19
CA THR A 166 -10.65 16.57 -11.83
C THR A 166 -9.96 15.28 -11.36
N SER A 167 -9.96 15.00 -10.06
CA SER A 167 -9.38 13.77 -9.53
C SER A 167 -10.17 12.54 -9.97
N SER A 168 -11.51 12.58 -9.94
CA SER A 168 -12.38 11.49 -10.42
C SER A 168 -12.09 11.13 -11.88
N ARG A 169 -12.00 12.13 -12.77
CA ARG A 169 -11.68 11.89 -14.19
C ARG A 169 -10.32 11.26 -14.42
N PHE A 170 -9.32 11.62 -13.60
CA PHE A 170 -7.98 11.03 -13.69
C PHE A 170 -8.00 9.57 -13.24
N VAL A 171 -8.58 9.32 -12.07
CA VAL A 171 -8.58 8.03 -11.40
C VAL A 171 -9.41 6.99 -12.15
N LEU A 172 -10.60 7.37 -12.64
CA LEU A 172 -11.51 6.50 -13.39
C LEU A 172 -11.01 6.10 -14.80
N LYS A 173 -9.84 6.58 -15.23
CA LYS A 173 -9.16 6.03 -16.41
C LYS A 173 -8.69 4.60 -16.18
N ASN A 174 -8.50 4.17 -14.93
CA ASN A 174 -8.18 2.79 -14.59
C ASN A 174 -9.47 1.96 -14.45
N PRO A 175 -9.76 1.03 -15.38
CA PRO A 175 -11.01 0.26 -15.37
C PRO A 175 -11.09 -0.76 -14.22
N ILE A 176 -9.98 -1.04 -13.54
CA ILE A 176 -9.95 -1.96 -12.38
C ILE A 176 -10.56 -1.31 -11.14
N GLN A 177 -10.57 0.03 -11.07
CA GLN A 177 -11.09 0.73 -9.91
C GLN A 177 -12.62 0.77 -9.89
N MET A 178 -13.15 0.83 -8.68
CA MET A 178 -14.58 0.92 -8.43
C MET A 178 -15.10 2.27 -8.94
N GLN A 179 -16.19 2.19 -9.69
CA GLN A 179 -16.93 3.36 -10.13
C GLN A 179 -17.64 3.98 -8.92
N LYS A 180 -17.27 5.22 -8.60
CA LYS A 180 -17.94 6.03 -7.58
C LYS A 180 -18.01 7.48 -8.02
N VAL A 181 -19.06 8.15 -7.57
CA VAL A 181 -19.30 9.58 -7.81
C VAL A 181 -18.99 10.28 -6.51
N ILE A 182 -18.00 11.16 -6.49
CA ILE A 182 -17.66 11.97 -5.30
C ILE A 182 -18.27 13.36 -5.47
N SER A 183 -19.08 13.78 -4.51
CA SER A 183 -19.72 15.09 -4.43
C SER A 183 -19.09 15.94 -3.33
N SER A 184 -19.15 17.27 -3.47
CA SER A 184 -18.62 18.21 -2.47
C SER A 184 -19.64 19.31 -2.18
N ASN A 185 -19.77 19.65 -0.91
CA ASN A 185 -20.60 20.78 -0.45
C ASN A 185 -19.86 22.13 -0.54
N ARG A 186 -18.59 22.12 -0.98
CA ARG A 186 -17.79 23.33 -1.17
C ARG A 186 -17.76 23.70 -2.65
N SER A 187 -18.23 24.89 -2.98
CA SER A 187 -18.14 25.45 -4.34
C SER A 187 -16.78 26.15 -4.52
N GLY A 188 -15.96 25.67 -5.46
CA GLY A 188 -14.67 26.29 -5.77
C GLY A 188 -14.85 27.56 -6.60
N ALA A 189 -14.19 28.66 -6.20
CA ALA A 189 -14.25 29.93 -6.91
C ALA A 189 -13.24 30.02 -8.09
N GLU A 190 -12.09 29.34 -8.00
CA GLU A 190 -10.99 29.39 -8.99
C GLU A 190 -10.59 28.01 -9.56
N SER A 191 -9.53 27.97 -10.39
CA SER A 191 -8.92 26.74 -10.92
C SER A 191 -8.23 25.94 -9.81
N SER A 192 -8.73 24.74 -9.50
CA SER A 192 -8.17 23.89 -8.43
C SER A 192 -6.86 23.18 -8.82
N VAL A 193 -6.50 23.17 -10.10
CA VAL A 193 -5.28 22.54 -10.63
C VAL A 193 -4.66 23.44 -11.69
N ILE A 194 -3.35 23.71 -11.57
CA ILE A 194 -2.57 24.47 -12.54
C ILE A 194 -1.38 23.62 -12.96
N LEU A 195 -1.20 23.44 -14.27
CA LEU A 195 -0.11 22.65 -14.84
C LEU A 195 0.96 23.58 -15.44
N TYR A 196 2.22 23.30 -15.13
CA TYR A 196 3.37 23.95 -15.74
C TYR A 196 4.25 22.91 -16.44
N SER A 197 4.61 23.17 -17.69
CA SER A 197 5.63 22.40 -18.40
C SER A 197 6.96 23.13 -18.24
N LEU A 198 7.95 22.46 -17.66
CA LEU A 198 9.30 23.00 -17.48
C LEU A 198 10.27 22.18 -18.32
N ASP A 199 10.88 22.83 -19.31
CA ASP A 199 11.76 22.15 -20.27
C ASP A 199 13.14 21.81 -19.69
N LYS A 200 13.51 22.36 -18.52
CA LYS A 200 14.80 22.10 -17.82
C LYS A 200 14.61 21.95 -16.30
N ILE A 201 15.29 20.96 -15.71
CA ILE A 201 15.19 20.57 -14.30
C ILE A 201 15.89 21.57 -13.36
N GLU A 202 16.91 22.27 -13.82
CA GLU A 202 17.64 23.28 -13.05
C GLU A 202 17.55 24.61 -13.82
N PRO A 203 16.74 25.60 -13.38
CA PRO A 203 16.40 25.94 -11.99
C PRO A 203 14.88 25.81 -11.71
N ARG A 204 14.34 24.58 -11.67
CA ARG A 204 12.90 24.38 -11.47
C ARG A 204 12.38 24.92 -10.14
N TRP A 205 13.17 24.83 -9.07
CA TRP A 205 12.70 25.12 -7.71
C TRP A 205 12.57 26.61 -7.43
N ASP A 206 13.53 27.44 -7.84
CA ASP A 206 13.42 28.90 -7.70
C ASP A 206 12.20 29.44 -8.44
N TRP A 207 11.95 28.90 -9.63
CA TRP A 207 10.78 29.25 -10.42
C TRP A 207 9.48 28.80 -9.73
N CYS A 208 9.42 27.53 -9.27
CA CYS A 208 8.25 26.98 -8.57
C CYS A 208 7.96 27.75 -7.28
N LEU A 209 8.98 28.05 -6.46
CA LEU A 209 8.82 28.75 -5.19
C LEU A 209 8.31 30.18 -5.39
N LYS A 210 8.88 30.94 -6.33
CA LYS A 210 8.37 32.27 -6.70
C LYS A 210 6.93 32.22 -7.18
N ARG A 211 6.57 31.15 -7.92
CA ARG A 211 5.19 30.98 -8.41
C ARG A 211 4.22 30.64 -7.29
N ILE A 212 4.63 29.78 -6.35
CA ILE A 212 3.84 29.45 -5.15
C ILE A 212 3.63 30.70 -4.30
N GLU A 213 4.70 31.46 -4.02
CA GLU A 213 4.64 32.71 -3.26
C GLU A 213 3.64 33.70 -3.87
N ALA A 214 3.66 33.87 -5.19
CA ALA A 214 2.71 34.74 -5.90
C ALA A 214 1.25 34.26 -5.88
N LEU A 215 1.00 32.99 -5.54
CA LEU A 215 -0.35 32.40 -5.46
C LEU A 215 -0.85 32.26 -4.01
N THR A 216 0.05 32.30 -3.03
CA THR A 216 -0.28 32.16 -1.62
C THR A 216 -0.74 33.47 -0.99
N ARG A 217 -1.65 33.38 -0.01
CA ARG A 217 -2.01 34.50 0.88
C ARG A 217 -1.16 34.43 2.15
N GLU A 218 -1.10 35.53 2.92
CA GLU A 218 -0.47 35.51 4.25
C GLU A 218 -1.03 34.33 5.07
N GLN A 219 -0.14 33.55 5.71
CA GLN A 219 -0.42 32.34 6.50
C GLN A 219 -0.76 31.04 5.72
N SER A 220 -0.36 30.91 4.45
CA SER A 220 -0.54 29.66 3.71
C SER A 220 0.49 28.59 4.10
N THR A 221 0.06 27.33 4.25
CA THR A 221 0.97 26.17 4.38
C THR A 221 1.10 25.46 3.03
N VAL A 222 2.34 25.12 2.64
CA VAL A 222 2.65 24.47 1.36
C VAL A 222 3.26 23.09 1.62
N LEU A 223 2.73 22.06 0.94
CA LEU A 223 3.30 20.71 0.92
C LEU A 223 3.85 20.40 -0.47
N ILE A 224 5.11 19.99 -0.53
CA ILE A 224 5.78 19.57 -1.77
C ILE A 224 5.84 18.05 -1.81
N LEU A 225 5.28 17.45 -2.86
CA LEU A 225 5.28 16.01 -3.10
C LEU A 225 6.12 15.69 -4.33
N GLU A 226 7.03 14.72 -4.20
CA GLU A 226 7.93 14.27 -5.27
C GLU A 226 7.93 12.74 -5.36
N ARG A 227 8.14 12.20 -6.57
CA ARG A 227 8.18 10.75 -6.78
C ARG A 227 9.41 10.09 -6.16
N TYR A 228 10.53 10.81 -6.14
CA TYR A 228 11.80 10.32 -5.60
C TYR A 228 12.40 11.34 -4.64
N LYS A 229 12.91 10.88 -3.49
CA LYS A 229 13.52 11.76 -2.48
C LYS A 229 14.65 12.63 -3.05
N LYS A 230 15.45 12.10 -3.99
CA LYS A 230 16.53 12.82 -4.68
C LYS A 230 16.04 14.05 -5.47
N ASN A 231 14.75 14.13 -5.77
CA ASN A 231 14.14 15.23 -6.50
C ASN A 231 13.59 16.33 -5.59
N LEU A 232 13.55 16.15 -4.26
CA LEU A 232 13.09 17.19 -3.35
C LEU A 232 14.05 18.40 -3.38
N PRO A 233 13.55 19.63 -3.13
CA PRO A 233 14.38 20.83 -3.13
C PRO A 233 15.43 20.82 -1.99
N TYR A 234 15.17 20.07 -0.92
CA TYR A 234 16.04 19.97 0.25
C TYR A 234 16.20 18.50 0.66
N SER A 235 17.44 18.10 0.95
CA SER A 235 17.79 16.74 1.42
C SER A 235 17.89 16.63 2.95
N GLY A 236 17.60 17.72 3.69
CA GLY A 236 17.59 17.79 5.17
C GLY A 236 16.21 18.09 5.76
N ASP A 237 16.12 18.13 7.09
CA ASP A 237 14.91 18.24 7.92
C ASP A 237 13.89 19.31 7.47
N PRO A 238 12.58 19.13 7.76
CA PRO A 238 11.51 19.97 7.25
C PRO A 238 11.69 21.45 7.61
N ILE A 239 11.56 22.32 6.61
CA ILE A 239 11.51 23.77 6.78
C ILE A 239 10.12 24.12 7.31
N THR A 240 10.00 24.38 8.60
CA THR A 240 8.85 25.12 9.14
C THR A 240 9.04 26.58 8.77
N ALA A 241 8.19 27.09 7.88
CA ALA A 241 8.05 28.53 7.68
C ALA A 241 7.35 29.12 8.93
N ASN A 242 8.01 30.07 9.59
CA ASN A 242 7.40 30.93 10.61
C ASN A 242 6.56 32.02 9.96
#